data_AF-A0A5K0VAJ2-F1
#
_entry.id   AF-A0A5K0VAJ2-F1
#
_cell.length_a   1.000
_cell.length_b   1.000
_cell.length_c   1.000
_cell.angle_alpha   90.00
_cell.angle_beta   90.00
_cell.angle_gamma   90.00
#
_symmetry.space_group_name_H-M   'P 1'
#
loop_
_entity.id
_entity.type
_entity.pdbx_description
1 polymer ?
#
loop_
_entity_poly.entity_id
_entity_poly.type
_entity_poly.pdbx_seq_one_letter_code
_entity_poly.pdbx_strand_id
1 'polypeptide(L)' 'GDEGMRKGVCHNRQESYPMMVSLSLILMNHFPSLADYTGSCQHNSAELMQMMRTCYEAASSRVPNFIAVDFYK' A
#
# COMPACT_ATOMS: atom_id res chain seq x y z
N GLY A 1 -5.48 -2.39 -5.85
CA GLY A 1 -5.87 -1.28 -6.73
C GLY A 1 -5.68 0.06 -6.06
N ASP A 2 -6.24 1.09 -6.68
CA ASP A 2 -6.00 2.52 -6.40
C ASP A 2 -6.52 3.00 -5.04
N GLU A 3 -7.54 2.33 -4.47
CA GLU A 3 -8.05 2.64 -3.13
C GLU A 3 -6.98 2.54 -2.03
N GLY A 4 -5.99 1.66 -2.23
CA GLY A 4 -4.85 1.53 -1.32
C GLY A 4 -3.83 2.66 -1.44
N MET A 5 -3.93 3.52 -2.47
CA MET A 5 -2.98 4.59 -2.76
C MET A 5 -3.52 6.00 -2.47
N ARG A 6 -4.60 6.11 -1.69
CA ARG A 6 -5.20 7.41 -1.35
C ARG A 6 -4.25 8.24 -0.48
N LYS A 7 -3.79 9.36 -1.03
CA LYS A 7 -2.81 10.25 -0.38
C LYS A 7 -3.22 10.62 1.06
N GLY A 8 -2.30 10.41 1.99
CA GLY A 8 -2.49 10.77 3.41
C GLY A 8 -3.41 9.83 4.19
N VAL A 9 -3.91 8.78 3.56
CA VAL A 9 -4.82 7.82 4.19
C VAL A 9 -4.16 6.45 4.17
N CYS A 10 -4.05 5.84 5.35
CA CYS A 10 -3.64 4.44 5.46
C CYS A 10 -4.81 3.62 5.99
N HIS A 11 -5.29 2.69 5.17
CA HIS A 11 -6.38 1.79 5.53
C HIS A 11 -5.83 0.40 5.85
N ASN A 12 -6.28 -0.18 6.97
CA ASN A 12 -6.08 -1.60 7.22
C ASN A 12 -7.10 -2.39 6.39
N ARG A 13 -6.64 -3.34 5.57
CA ARG A 13 -7.54 -4.28 4.88
C ARG A 13 -8.14 -5.25 5.90
N GLN A 14 -9.34 -5.75 5.62
CA GLN A 14 -10.02 -6.67 6.54
C GLN A 14 -9.27 -8.01 6.67
N GLU A 15 -8.55 -8.40 5.62
CA GLU A 15 -7.74 -9.61 5.54
C GLU A 15 -6.35 -9.43 6.18
N SER A 16 -5.97 -8.20 6.52
CA SER A 16 -4.68 -7.88 7.15
C SER A 16 -4.79 -7.86 8.67
N TYR A 17 -3.72 -8.29 9.35
CA TYR A 17 -3.55 -8.05 10.78
C TYR A 17 -3.67 -6.56 11.11
N PRO A 18 -4.16 -6.21 12.32
CA PRO A 18 -4.26 -4.82 12.74
C PRO A 18 -2.94 -4.07 12.56
N MET A 19 -3.01 -2.85 12.04
CA MET A 19 -1.86 -2.04 11.63
C MET A 19 -0.88 -1.72 12.77
N MET A 20 -1.33 -1.88 14.01
CA MET A 20 -0.54 -1.66 15.23
C MET A 20 0.29 -2.89 15.66
N VAL A 21 0.19 -4.02 14.97
CA VAL A 21 0.95 -5.24 15.29
C VAL A 21 2.30 -5.20 14.57
N SER A 22 3.39 -5.39 15.31
CA SER A 22 4.74 -5.50 14.73
C SER A 22 4.92 -6.89 14.11
N LEU A 23 5.17 -6.94 12.80
CA LEU A 23 5.51 -8.16 12.06
C LEU A 23 6.99 -8.13 11.66
N SER A 24 7.63 -9.29 11.58
CA SER A 24 9.05 -9.44 11.23
C SER A 24 9.34 -9.25 9.73
N LEU A 25 8.33 -9.30 8.86
CA LEU A 25 8.47 -9.10 7.43
C LEU A 25 7.18 -8.52 6.85
N ILE A 26 7.30 -7.45 6.06
CA ILE A 26 6.18 -6.85 5.32
C ILE A 26 6.60 -6.66 3.86
N LEU A 27 5.80 -7.19 2.95
CA LEU A 27 5.99 -7.07 1.50
C LEU A 27 4.93 -6.12 0.94
N MET A 28 5.36 -4.96 0.45
CA MET A 28 4.48 -3.97 -0.18
C MET A 28 4.64 -4.03 -1.69
N ASN A 29 3.56 -4.44 -2.37
CA ASN A 29 3.40 -4.29 -3.82
C ASN A 29 2.14 -3.48 -4.10
N HIS A 30 2.10 -2.77 -5.22
CA HIS A 30 0.94 -2.02 -5.70
C HIS A 30 0.74 -2.30 -7.19
N PHE A 31 -0.53 -2.51 -7.56
CA PHE A 31 -1.01 -2.54 -8.93
C PHE A 31 -2.23 -1.63 -9.04
N PRO A 32 -2.39 -0.89 -10.16
CA PRO A 32 -3.59 -0.09 -10.42
C PRO A 32 -4.86 -0.95 -10.41
N SER A 33 -6.04 -0.36 -10.23
CA SER A 33 -7.30 -1.12 -10.31
C SER A 33 -7.69 -1.51 -11.74
N LEU A 34 -7.29 -0.72 -12.73
CA LEU A 34 -7.61 -0.93 -14.15
C LEU A 34 -6.37 -1.22 -14.98
N ALA A 35 -6.48 -2.20 -15.89
CA ALA A 35 -5.39 -2.66 -16.75
C ALA A 35 -4.94 -1.55 -17.69
N ASP A 36 -4.04 -0.71 -17.21
CA ASP A 36 -3.45 0.38 -17.97
C ASP A 36 -1.99 0.06 -18.24
N TYR A 37 -1.74 -0.72 -19.28
CA TYR A 37 -0.38 -1.08 -19.71
C TYR A 37 0.46 0.16 -20.04
N THR A 38 -0.18 1.23 -20.52
CA THR A 38 0.48 2.48 -20.90
C THR A 38 0.82 3.37 -19.70
N GLY A 39 -0.07 3.46 -18.71
CA GLY A 39 0.13 4.24 -17.49
C GLY A 39 0.95 3.49 -16.44
N SER A 40 0.87 2.16 -16.38
CA SER A 40 1.58 1.34 -15.39
C SER A 40 3.09 1.51 -15.42
N CYS A 41 3.67 1.88 -16.58
CA CYS A 41 5.11 2.16 -16.66
C CYS A 41 5.52 3.44 -15.90
N GLN A 42 4.57 4.33 -15.61
CA GLN A 42 4.78 5.56 -14.85
C GLN A 42 4.65 5.32 -13.33
N HIS A 43 3.91 4.28 -12.93
CA HIS A 43 3.77 3.86 -11.54
C HIS A 43 5.09 3.27 -11.04
N ASN A 44 5.96 4.15 -10.57
CA ASN A 44 7.27 3.81 -10.04
C ASN A 44 7.26 3.79 -8.50
N SER A 45 8.42 3.56 -7.90
CA SER A 45 8.55 3.42 -6.45
C SER A 45 8.26 4.70 -5.64
N ALA A 46 8.21 5.88 -6.26
CA ALA A 46 8.03 7.15 -5.54
C ALA A 46 6.69 7.24 -4.82
N GLU A 47 5.59 6.92 -5.50
CA GLU A 47 4.24 6.93 -4.90
C GLU A 47 4.13 5.87 -3.80
N LEU A 48 4.70 4.68 -4.04
CA LEU A 48 4.73 3.62 -3.04
C LEU A 48 5.52 4.03 -1.79
N MET A 49 6.68 4.68 -1.96
CA MET A 49 7.46 5.22 -0.83
C MET A 49 6.71 6.31 -0.07
N GLN A 50 5.91 7.13 -0.75
CA GLN A 50 5.05 8.10 -0.06
C GLN A 50 4.01 7.38 0.79
N MET A 51 3.37 6.35 0.25
CA MET A 51 2.39 5.55 0.99
C MET A 51 3.00 4.81 2.17
N MET A 52 4.23 4.29 2.02
CA MET A 52 5.00 3.70 3.13
C MET A 52 5.13 4.66 4.30
N ARG A 53 5.51 5.92 4.04
CA ARG A 53 5.65 6.94 5.08
C ARG A 53 4.33 7.26 5.75
N THR A 54 3.27 7.49 4.96
CA THR A 54 1.92 7.75 5.49
C THR A 54 1.46 6.63 6.42
N CYS A 55 1.63 5.38 6.01
CA CYS A 55 1.23 4.25 6.82
C CYS A 55 2.10 4.04 8.06
N TYR A 56 3.40 4.33 7.98
CA TYR A 56 4.33 4.26 9.10
C TYR A 56 3.97 5.26 10.21
N GLU A 57 3.63 6.49 9.82
CA GLU A 57 3.15 7.52 10.74
C GLU A 57 1.82 7.10 11.41
N ALA A 58 0.87 6.59 10.62
CA ALA A 58 -0.42 6.11 11.12
C ALA A 58 -0.30 4.87 12.03
N ALA A 59 0.76 4.08 11.90
CA ALA A 59 1.06 2.91 12.73
C ALA A 59 1.90 3.23 13.96
N SER A 60 2.00 4.51 14.37
CA SER A 60 2.82 4.95 15.51
C SER A 60 4.30 4.54 15.37
N SER A 61 4.88 4.79 14.20
CA SER A 61 6.29 4.48 13.89
C SER A 61 6.64 2.98 13.88
N ARG A 62 5.64 2.13 13.68
CA ARG A 62 5.81 0.69 13.41
C ARG A 62 5.73 0.44 11.92
N VAL A 63 6.39 -0.62 11.45
CA VAL A 63 6.31 -1.00 10.04
C VAL A 63 4.85 -1.38 9.75
N PRO A 64 4.16 -0.64 8.86
CA PRO A 64 2.74 -0.86 8.64
C PRO A 64 2.54 -2.09 7.76
N ASN A 65 1.61 -2.97 8.13
CA ASN A 65 1.25 -4.14 7.32
C ASN A 65 0.42 -3.72 6.09
N PHE A 66 1.08 -3.19 5.06
CA PHE A 66 0.43 -2.74 3.83
C PHE A 66 0.61 -3.77 2.71
N ILE A 67 -0.50 -4.16 2.09
CA ILE A 67 -0.53 -4.96 0.87
C ILE A 67 -1.58 -4.33 -0.06
N ALA A 68 -1.17 -3.89 -1.25
CA ALA A 68 -2.09 -3.44 -2.29
C ALA A 68 -2.09 -4.41 -3.46
N VAL A 69 -3.16 -5.20 -3.58
CA VAL A 69 -3.40 -5.97 -4.79
C VAL A 69 -4.84 -5.73 -5.22
N ASP A 70 -5.02 -5.30 -6.46
CA ASP A 70 -6.06 -5.93 -7.27
C ASP A 70 -5.59 -5.94 -8.72
N PHE A 71 -5.03 -7.08 -9.09
CA PHE A 71 -4.25 -7.31 -10.31
C PHE A 71 -5.20 -7.74 -11.42
N TYR A 72 -6.14 -6.87 -11.78
CA TYR A 72 -7.10 -7.07 -12.89
C TYR A 72 -7.85 -8.42 -12.84
N LYS A 73 -8.55 -8.64 -11.72
CA LYS A 73 -9.36 -9.81 -11.31
C LYS A 73 -8.61 -11.05 -10.86
#